data_AF-A0AA95SQH5-F1
#
_entry.id   AF-A0AA95SQH5-F1
#
_cell.length_a   1.000
_cell.length_b   1.000
_cell.length_c   1.000
_cell.angle_alpha   90.00
_cell.angle_beta   90.00
_cell.angle_gamma   90.00
#
_symmetry.space_group_name_H-M   'P 1'
#
loop_
_entity.id
_entity.type
_entity.pdbx_description
1 polymer ?
#
loop_
_entity_poly.entity_id
_entity_poly.type
_entity_poly.pdbx_seq_one_letter_code
_entity_poly.pdbx_strand_id
1 'polypeptide(L)'
;MNSLTLPIILSGPIVRRAEPTQITIWIATSKRYRIHAKVFRITSNKDTELFEYHGFHAKSETNTIHMGKQLFVHLIKLTPLSGTFPMDTLPYLDIISTSNKALNCII
;
A
#
# COMPACT_ATOMS: atom_id res chain seq x y z
N MET A 1 13.63 -32.98 2.11
CA MET A 1 13.00 -31.96 2.98
C MET A 1 12.10 -31.11 2.12
N ASN A 2 10.79 -31.18 2.29
CA ASN A 2 9.85 -30.36 1.52
C ASN A 2 10.11 -28.88 1.87
N SER A 3 10.61 -28.10 0.90
CA SER A 3 10.75 -26.66 1.08
C SER A 3 9.36 -26.05 1.07
N LEU A 4 8.81 -25.76 2.26
CA LEU A 4 7.61 -24.94 2.39
C LEU A 4 7.89 -23.58 1.74
N THR A 5 7.28 -23.33 0.60
CA THR A 5 7.36 -22.04 -0.09
C THR A 5 6.37 -21.11 0.57
N LEU A 6 6.87 -20.15 1.34
CA LEU A 6 6.03 -19.13 1.96
C LEU A 6 5.39 -18.22 0.90
N PRO A 7 4.13 -17.78 1.11
CA PRO A 7 3.51 -16.78 0.25
C PRO A 7 4.28 -15.46 0.32
N ILE A 8 4.11 -14.61 -0.69
CA ILE A 8 4.78 -13.30 -0.75
C ILE A 8 4.35 -12.42 0.41
N ILE A 9 3.04 -12.31 0.64
CA ILE A 9 2.45 -11.60 1.76
C ILE A 9 2.20 -12.61 2.88
N LEU A 10 2.76 -12.34 4.05
CA LEU A 10 2.56 -13.13 5.27
C LEU A 10 1.42 -12.56 6.11
N SER A 11 1.18 -11.25 6.05
CA SER A 11 0.08 -10.56 6.75
C SER A 11 -0.16 -9.17 6.16
N GLY A 12 -1.38 -8.65 6.32
CA GLY A 12 -1.82 -7.37 5.75
C GLY A 12 -2.17 -7.47 4.26
N PRO A 13 -2.21 -6.33 3.54
CA PRO A 13 -1.99 -4.96 4.02
C PRO A 13 -3.13 -4.46 4.93
N ILE A 14 -2.78 -3.72 5.98
CA ILE A 14 -3.76 -3.16 6.92
C ILE A 14 -3.48 -1.68 7.13
N VAL A 15 -4.52 -0.84 7.00
CA VAL A 15 -4.47 0.55 7.45
C VAL A 15 -4.38 0.56 8.97
N ARG A 16 -3.26 1.06 9.51
CA ARG A 16 -3.05 1.20 10.96
C ARG A 16 -3.62 2.51 11.50
N ARG A 17 -3.56 3.57 10.70
CA ARG A 17 -4.07 4.92 11.01
C ARG A 17 -4.37 5.65 9.72
N ALA A 18 -5.53 6.29 9.66
CA ALA A 18 -5.92 7.19 8.59
C ALA A 18 -6.39 8.51 9.19
N GLU A 19 -5.68 9.57 8.89
CA GLU A 19 -5.94 10.94 9.30
C GLU A 19 -5.84 11.86 8.08
N PRO A 20 -6.45 13.07 8.11
CA PRO A 20 -6.38 13.99 6.99
C PRO A 20 -4.96 14.35 6.54
N THR A 21 -3.97 14.28 7.42
CA THR A 21 -2.58 14.62 7.10
C THR A 21 -1.70 13.39 6.86
N GLN A 22 -2.19 12.19 7.18
CA GLN A 22 -1.34 11.00 7.14
C GLN A 22 -2.16 9.70 7.08
N ILE A 23 -1.74 8.79 6.21
CA ILE A 23 -2.20 7.40 6.21
C ILE A 23 -0.98 6.52 6.51
N THR A 24 -1.15 5.55 7.40
CA THR A 24 -0.13 4.53 7.66
C THR A 24 -0.68 3.15 7.39
N ILE A 25 0.08 2.38 6.65
CA ILE A 25 -0.25 1.01 6.26
C ILE A 25 0.90 0.13 6.72
N TRP A 26 0.58 -1.05 7.25
CA TRP A 26 1.57 -2.08 7.48
C TRP A 26 1.27 -3.32 6.66
N ILE A 27 2.34 -3.98 6.22
CA ILE A 27 2.30 -5.25 5.49
C ILE A 27 3.52 -6.07 5.84
N ALA A 28 3.34 -7.37 6.01
CA ALA A 28 4.41 -8.32 6.26
C ALA A 28 4.64 -9.20 5.03
N THR A 29 5.89 -9.36 4.61
CA THR A 29 6.26 -10.16 3.45
C THR A 29 7.34 -11.19 3.77
N SER A 30 7.39 -12.26 2.98
CA SER A 30 8.32 -13.39 3.22
C SER A 30 9.76 -13.14 2.76
N LYS A 31 9.96 -12.09 1.95
CA LYS A 31 11.24 -11.66 1.38
C LYS A 31 11.28 -10.14 1.37
N ARG A 32 12.44 -9.56 1.14
CA ARG A 32 12.54 -8.10 1.00
C ARG A 32 11.92 -7.64 -0.32
N TYR A 33 10.88 -6.81 -0.25
CA TYR A 33 10.26 -6.14 -1.41
C TYR A 33 10.45 -4.63 -1.36
N ARG A 34 10.40 -4.00 -2.54
CA ARG A 34 10.20 -2.56 -2.64
C ARG A 34 8.71 -2.31 -2.73
N ILE A 35 8.19 -1.52 -1.80
CA ILE A 35 6.76 -1.24 -1.71
C ILE A 35 6.52 0.23 -1.98
N HIS A 36 5.66 0.49 -2.95
CA HIS A 36 5.22 1.81 -3.36
C HIS A 36 3.72 1.92 -3.10
N ALA A 37 3.31 2.96 -2.36
CA ALA A 37 1.90 3.23 -2.14
C ALA A 37 1.46 4.47 -2.91
N LYS A 38 0.24 4.43 -3.43
CA LYS A 38 -0.46 5.53 -4.09
C LYS A 38 -1.81 5.73 -3.42
N VAL A 39 -2.36 6.91 -3.53
CA VAL A 39 -3.73 7.21 -3.07
C VAL A 39 -4.52 7.60 -4.30
N PHE A 40 -5.76 7.13 -4.39
CA PHE A 40 -6.70 7.51 -5.42
C PHE A 40 -7.89 8.19 -4.76
N ARG A 41 -8.36 9.29 -5.34
CA ARG A 41 -9.65 9.87 -5.01
C ARG A 41 -10.70 9.21 -5.89
N ILE A 42 -11.77 8.73 -5.28
CA ILE A 42 -12.92 8.24 -6.05
C ILE A 42 -13.90 9.38 -6.25
N THR A 43 -14.38 9.54 -7.47
CA THR A 43 -15.51 10.40 -7.77
C THR A 43 -16.58 9.60 -8.51
N SER A 44 -17.83 9.75 -8.10
CA SER A 44 -18.96 9.16 -8.83
C SER A 44 -19.41 10.13 -9.91
N ASN A 45 -19.47 9.63 -11.15
CA ASN A 45 -20.04 10.36 -12.25
C ASN A 45 -21.55 10.06 -12.29
N LYS A 46 -22.36 11.08 -11.96
CA LYS A 46 -23.82 10.93 -11.86
C LYS A 46 -24.49 10.63 -13.20
N ASP A 47 -23.85 10.98 -14.31
CA ASP A 47 -24.42 10.82 -15.65
C ASP A 47 -24.15 9.43 -16.24
N THR A 48 -23.10 8.75 -15.78
CA THR A 48 -22.69 7.43 -16.29
C THR A 48 -22.86 6.29 -15.30
N GLU A 49 -23.19 6.59 -14.03
CA GLU A 49 -23.20 5.64 -12.90
C GLU A 49 -21.84 4.94 -12.66
N LEU A 50 -20.75 5.45 -13.24
CA LEU A 50 -19.41 4.89 -13.09
C LEU A 50 -18.57 5.65 -12.04
N PHE A 51 -17.59 4.94 -11.49
CA PHE A 51 -16.58 5.51 -10.60
C PHE A 51 -15.31 5.87 -11.37
N GLU A 52 -14.88 7.12 -11.20
CA GLU A 52 -13.62 7.63 -11.74
C GLU A 52 -12.57 7.66 -10.62
N TYR A 53 -11.35 7.22 -10.95
CA TYR A 53 -10.24 7.13 -10.01
C TYR A 53 -9.16 8.14 -10.41
N HIS A 54 -9.00 9.18 -9.59
CA HIS A 54 -7.98 10.21 -9.83
C HIS A 54 -6.80 10.00 -8.88
N GLY A 55 -5.60 9.91 -9.45
CA GLY A 55 -4.38 9.83 -8.64
C GLY A 55 -4.26 11.05 -7.72
N PHE A 56 -4.13 10.80 -6.42
CA PHE A 56 -3.89 11.83 -5.43
C PHE A 56 -2.39 11.91 -5.12
N HIS A 57 -1.82 13.10 -5.28
CA HIS A 57 -0.39 13.31 -5.08
C HIS A 57 -0.01 13.25 -3.60
N ALA A 58 0.61 12.14 -3.22
CA ALA A 58 1.12 11.90 -1.88
C ALA A 58 2.59 11.48 -1.92
N LYS A 59 3.36 11.93 -0.93
CA LYS A 59 4.67 11.37 -0.63
C LYS A 59 4.48 10.02 0.04
N SER A 60 5.23 9.02 -0.42
CA SER A 60 5.28 7.68 0.18
C SER A 60 6.66 7.44 0.79
N GLU A 61 6.69 7.11 2.07
CA GLU A 61 7.89 6.72 2.80
C GLU A 61 7.70 5.32 3.37
N THR A 62 8.62 4.41 3.06
CA THR A 62 8.54 3.01 3.52
C THR A 62 9.70 2.72 4.45
N ASN A 63 9.39 2.42 5.71
CA ASN A 63 10.35 1.86 6.66
C ASN A 63 10.17 0.34 6.73
N THR A 64 11.26 -0.42 6.80
CA THR A 64 11.20 -1.89 6.82
C THR A 64 12.03 -2.45 7.96
N ILE A 65 11.41 -3.30 8.77
CA ILE A 65 12.09 -4.07 9.81
C ILE A 65 12.18 -5.53 9.33
N HIS A 66 13.39 -6.08 9.34
CA HIS A 66 13.63 -7.49 9.07
C HIS A 66 13.67 -8.27 10.38
N MET A 67 12.85 -9.31 10.49
CA MET A 67 12.73 -10.18 11.66
C MET A 67 12.90 -11.64 11.24
N GLY A 68 13.82 -12.36 11.88
CA GLY A 68 14.08 -13.76 11.54
C GLY A 68 14.66 -13.94 10.14
N LYS A 69 14.35 -15.06 9.48
CA LYS A 69 14.92 -15.41 8.16
C LYS A 69 14.07 -14.94 6.98
N GLN A 70 12.76 -14.83 7.18
CA GLN A 70 11.77 -14.70 6.11
C GLN A 70 10.60 -13.81 6.53
N LEU A 71 10.80 -12.82 7.41
CA LEU A 71 9.74 -11.88 7.78
C LEU A 71 10.25 -10.45 7.66
N PHE A 72 9.64 -9.71 6.74
CA PHE A 72 9.94 -8.30 6.48
C PHE A 72 8.66 -7.51 6.71
N VAL A 73 8.63 -6.70 7.76
CA VAL A 73 7.49 -5.85 8.10
C VAL A 73 7.75 -4.46 7.55
N HIS A 74 6.89 -4.01 6.65
CA HIS A 74 6.96 -2.71 6.03
C HIS A 74 5.90 -1.80 6.63
N LEU A 75 6.33 -0.63 7.13
CA LEU A 75 5.47 0.47 7.54
C LEU A 75 5.54 1.54 6.46
N ILE A 76 4.46 1.71 5.72
CA ILE A 76 4.32 2.73 4.69
C ILE A 76 3.57 3.92 5.29
N LYS A 77 4.20 5.09 5.22
CA LYS A 77 3.60 6.38 5.55
C LYS A 77 3.30 7.14 4.26
N LEU A 78 2.05 7.53 4.11
CA LEU A 78 1.56 8.40 3.04
C LEU A 78 1.24 9.77 3.63
N THR A 79 1.77 10.82 3.02
CA THR A 79 1.51 12.21 3.42
C THR A 79 1.12 13.01 2.18
N PRO A 80 0.04 13.81 2.21
CA PRO A 80 -0.38 14.60 1.06
C PRO A 80 0.73 15.61 0.71
N LEU A 81 1.00 15.83 -0.59
CA LEU A 81 1.99 16.83 -0.99
C LEU A 81 1.52 18.27 -0.72
N SER A 82 0.20 18.48 -0.69
CA SER A 82 -0.43 19.76 -0.41
C SER A 82 -1.81 19.53 0.22
N GLY A 83 -2.20 20.38 1.17
CA GLY A 83 -3.49 20.28 1.85
C GLY A 83 -3.63 19.04 2.72
N THR A 84 -4.83 18.46 2.74
CA THR A 84 -5.16 17.21 3.45
C THR A 84 -5.70 16.18 2.47
N PHE A 85 -5.61 14.90 2.81
CA PHE A 85 -6.40 13.88 2.15
C PHE A 85 -7.88 14.26 2.23
N PRO A 86 -8.59 14.28 1.09
CA PRO A 86 -10.03 14.49 1.10
C PRO A 86 -10.73 13.29 1.75
N MET A 87 -11.97 13.47 2.17
CA MET A 87 -12.85 12.32 2.39
C MET A 87 -13.04 11.57 1.05
N ASP A 88 -13.30 10.27 1.12
CA ASP A 88 -13.50 9.40 -0.06
C ASP A 88 -12.24 9.09 -0.89
N THR A 89 -11.10 8.89 -0.22
CA THR A 89 -9.88 8.36 -0.85
C THR A 89 -9.68 6.88 -0.58
N LEU A 90 -9.24 6.14 -1.61
CA LEU A 90 -8.76 4.76 -1.50
C LEU A 90 -7.23 4.70 -1.54
N PRO A 91 -6.59 4.13 -0.51
CA PRO A 91 -5.20 3.74 -0.58
C PRO A 91 -5.00 2.54 -1.51
N TYR A 92 -3.91 2.56 -2.27
CA TYR A 92 -3.51 1.50 -3.17
C TYR A 92 -2.03 1.16 -2.95
N LEU A 93 -1.73 -0.13 -2.94
CA LEU A 93 -0.38 -0.63 -2.73
C LEU A 93 0.12 -1.40 -3.95
N ASP A 94 1.29 -1.01 -4.43
CA ASP A 94 2.04 -1.70 -5.46
C ASP A 94 3.30 -2.31 -4.84
N ILE A 95 3.39 -3.65 -4.85
CA ILE A 95 4.49 -4.42 -4.29
C ILE A 95 5.34 -4.93 -5.43
N ILE A 96 6.55 -4.38 -5.56
CA ILE A 96 7.48 -4.70 -6.64
C ILE A 96 8.58 -5.63 -6.13
N SER A 97 8.63 -6.83 -6.70
CA SER A 97 9.73 -7.79 -6.53
C SER A 97 10.93 -7.43 -7.39
N THR A 98 12.13 -7.69 -6.90
CA THR A 98 13.36 -7.72 -7.73
C THR A 98 13.28 -8.74 -8.87
N SER A 99 12.39 -9.73 -8.78
CA SER A 99 12.12 -10.71 -9.84
C SER A 99 10.98 -10.30 -10.80
N ASN A 100 10.62 -9.01 -10.88
CA ASN A 100 9.58 -8.45 -11.76
C ASN A 100 8.16 -9.02 -11.60
N LYS A 101 7.86 -9.69 -10.47
CA LYS A 101 6.47 -9.98 -10.09
C LYS A 101 5.91 -8.78 -9.33
N ALA A 102 4.93 -8.12 -9.91
CA ALA A 102 4.14 -7.07 -9.26
C ALA A 102 2.90 -7.70 -8.61
N LEU A 103 2.62 -7.31 -7.37
CA LEU A 103 1.40 -7.65 -6.65
C LEU A 103 0.68 -6.36 -6.31
N ASN A 104 -0.55 -6.25 -6.78
CA ASN A 104 -1.41 -5.09 -6.57
C ASN A 104 -2.40 -5.40 -5.45
N CYS A 105 -2.45 -4.54 -4.43
CA CYS A 105 -3.41 -4.67 -3.34
C CYS A 105 -4.18 -3.36 -3.17
N ILE A 106 -5.50 -3.44 -3.25
CA ILE A 106 -6.41 -2.38 -2.81
C ILE A 106 -6.72 -2.63 -1.33
N ILE A 107 -6.72 -1.58 -0.51
CA ILE A 107 -6.97 -1.66 0.93
C ILE A 107 -8.31 -1.02 1.26
#